data_AF-A0A1H8AQY6-F1
#
_entry.id   AF-A0A1H8AQY6-F1
#
_cell.length_a   1.000
_cell.length_b   1.000
_cell.length_c   1.000
_cell.angle_alpha   90.00
_cell.angle_beta   90.00
_cell.angle_gamma   90.00
#
_symmetry.space_group_name_H-M   'P 1'
#
loop_
_entity.id
_entity.type
_entity.pdbx_description
1 polymer ?
#
loop_
_entity_poly.entity_id
_entity_poly.type
_entity_poly.pdbx_seq_one_letter_code
_entity_poly.pdbx_strand_id
1 'polypeptide(L)'
;MRPSKKDFADLINQITGEPTMTEQKLDRILHGAKKSYQTNGMDGFFEYMRKIVQAPVSNEWMKKTISQMQTPEGVDQLIKEINLPVELHVEQGLRRKGVSDTPAQAKKRKK
;
A
#
# COMPACT_ATOMS: atom_id res chain seq x y z
N MET A 1 0.15 -5.74 -11.87
CA MET A 1 1.52 -5.18 -11.75
C MET A 1 1.67 -4.64 -10.33
N ARG A 2 2.84 -4.76 -9.70
CA ARG A 2 3.10 -4.11 -8.40
C ARG A 2 3.38 -2.62 -8.68
N PRO A 3 2.86 -1.68 -7.87
CA PRO A 3 3.16 -0.26 -8.02
C PRO A 3 4.68 -0.01 -7.93
N SER A 4 5.20 0.90 -8.75
CA SER A 4 6.60 1.27 -8.72
C SER A 4 6.92 2.17 -7.53
N LYS A 5 8.21 2.31 -7.18
CA LYS A 5 8.65 3.25 -6.14
C LYS A 5 8.29 4.69 -6.48
N LYS A 6 8.32 5.03 -7.77
CA LYS A 6 7.90 6.33 -8.28
C LYS A 6 6.42 6.59 -8.00
N ASP A 7 5.56 5.63 -8.36
CA ASP A 7 4.11 5.75 -8.15
C ASP A 7 3.77 5.99 -6.67
N PHE A 8 4.50 5.33 -5.77
CA PHE A 8 4.30 5.51 -4.33
C PHE A 8 4.82 6.86 -3.80
N ALA A 9 5.96 7.33 -4.31
CA ALA A 9 6.47 8.66 -3.97
C ALA A 9 5.51 9.76 -4.46
N ASP A 10 4.99 9.62 -5.68
CA ASP A 10 4.03 10.54 -6.27
C ASP A 10 2.71 10.55 -5.47
N LEU A 11 2.22 9.39 -5.04
CA LEU A 11 1.04 9.29 -4.15
C LEU A 11 1.24 10.05 -2.83
N ILE A 12 2.41 9.90 -2.19
CA ILE A 12 2.72 10.63 -0.96
C ILE A 12 2.72 12.14 -1.20
N ASN A 13 3.29 12.58 -2.33
CA ASN A 13 3.30 13.99 -2.70
C ASN A 13 1.88 14.52 -2.96
N GLN A 14 1.01 13.73 -3.56
CA GLN A 14 -0.40 14.07 -3.74
C GLN A 14 -1.13 14.22 -2.40
N ILE A 15 -0.90 13.32 -1.45
CA ILE A 15 -1.53 13.37 -0.12
C ILE A 15 -1.02 14.57 0.68
N THR A 16 0.27 14.88 0.60
CA THR A 16 0.89 16.00 1.34
C THR A 16 0.70 17.35 0.67
N GLY A 17 0.31 17.38 -0.62
CA GLY A 17 0.16 18.60 -1.41
C GLY A 17 1.49 19.25 -1.84
N GLU A 18 2.62 18.62 -1.51
CA GLU A 18 3.97 19.17 -1.73
C GLU A 18 4.93 18.07 -2.21
N PRO A 19 5.99 18.40 -2.98
CA PRO A 19 7.00 17.44 -3.45
C PRO A 19 7.98 17.04 -2.35
N THR A 20 7.47 16.43 -1.28
CA THR A 20 8.22 16.07 -0.07
C THR A 20 9.01 14.77 -0.24
N MET A 21 8.51 13.85 -1.06
CA MET A 21 9.02 12.49 -1.27
C MET A 21 9.65 12.32 -2.66
N THR A 22 10.81 11.65 -2.70
CA THR A 22 11.48 11.24 -3.95
C THR A 22 11.76 9.75 -3.93
N GLU A 23 11.99 9.14 -5.09
CA GLU A 23 12.36 7.71 -5.16
C GLU A 23 13.59 7.37 -4.31
N GLN A 24 14.60 8.26 -4.30
CA GLN A 24 15.81 8.08 -3.49
C GLN A 24 15.52 8.16 -1.99
N LYS A 25 14.66 9.09 -1.56
CA LYS A 25 14.23 9.18 -0.15
C LYS A 25 13.45 7.93 0.25
N LEU A 26 12.51 7.50 -0.59
CA LEU A 26 11.73 6.29 -0.37
C LEU A 26 12.64 5.05 -0.28
N ASP A 27 13.63 4.93 -1.16
CA ASP A 27 14.57 3.82 -1.14
C ASP A 27 15.40 3.77 0.15
N ARG A 28 15.89 4.93 0.62
CA ARG A 28 16.59 5.05 1.90
C ARG A 28 15.70 4.65 3.08
N ILE A 29 14.43 5.06 3.07
CA ILE A 29 13.45 4.69 4.10
C ILE A 29 13.25 3.17 4.13
N LEU A 30 12.97 2.58 2.97
CA LEU A 30 12.75 1.13 2.85
C LEU A 30 13.99 0.33 3.26
N HIS A 31 15.17 0.77 2.85
CA HIS A 31 16.42 0.12 3.22
C HIS A 31 16.70 0.22 4.72
N GLY A 32 16.48 1.39 5.33
CA GLY A 32 16.66 1.59 6.77
C GLY A 32 15.67 0.78 7.61
N ALA A 33 14.40 0.72 7.18
CA ALA A 33 13.39 -0.11 7.82
C ALA A 33 13.75 -1.60 7.75
N LYS A 34 14.15 -2.09 6.57
CA LYS A 34 14.59 -3.48 6.38
C LYS A 34 15.79 -3.82 7.24
N LYS A 35 16.82 -2.96 7.25
CA LYS A 35 18.03 -3.17 8.05
C LYS A 35 17.69 -3.22 9.54
N SER A 36 16.87 -2.30 10.03
CA SER A 36 16.49 -2.24 11.46
C SER A 36 15.68 -3.47 11.87
N TYR A 37 14.79 -3.95 11.00
CA TYR A 37 14.06 -5.20 11.19
C TYR A 37 14.98 -6.42 11.23
N GLN A 38 15.97 -6.48 10.34
CA GLN A 38 16.93 -7.58 10.31
C GLN A 38 17.82 -7.63 11.57
N THR A 39 18.11 -6.48 12.17
CA THR A 39 18.97 -6.41 13.37
C THR A 39 18.19 -6.71 14.66
N ASN A 40 17.02 -6.10 14.86
CA ASN A 40 16.29 -6.14 16.13
C ASN A 40 14.81 -6.55 16.00
N GLY A 41 14.43 -7.19 14.89
CA GLY A 41 13.06 -7.61 14.64
C GLY A 41 12.07 -6.44 14.61
N MET A 42 10.84 -6.69 15.07
CA MET A 42 9.77 -5.69 15.07
C MET A 42 10.09 -4.45 15.92
N ASP A 43 10.81 -4.59 17.04
CA ASP A 43 11.18 -3.46 17.87
C ASP A 43 12.16 -2.53 17.13
N GLY A 44 13.12 -3.09 16.40
CA GLY A 44 14.00 -2.31 15.53
C GLY A 44 13.25 -1.56 14.43
N PHE A 45 12.26 -2.22 13.82
CA PHE A 45 11.39 -1.58 12.84
C PHE A 45 10.60 -0.40 13.44
N PHE A 46 10.03 -0.58 14.63
CA PHE A 46 9.29 0.46 15.34
C PHE A 46 10.17 1.66 15.71
N GLU A 47 11.37 1.42 16.23
CA GLU A 47 12.34 2.49 16.50
C GLU A 47 12.68 3.28 15.24
N TYR A 48 12.86 2.60 14.11
CA TYR A 48 13.12 3.26 12.84
C TYR A 48 11.94 4.14 12.41
N MET A 49 10.71 3.61 12.47
CA MET A 49 9.51 4.36 12.12
C MET A 49 9.31 5.60 12.99
N ARG A 50 9.55 5.53 14.31
CA ARG A 50 9.51 6.72 15.18
C ARG A 50 10.48 7.80 14.76
N LYS A 51 11.70 7.42 14.36
CA LYS A 51 12.71 8.39 13.90
C LYS A 51 12.29 9.10 12.62
N ILE A 52 11.60 8.40 11.72
CA ILE A 52 11.10 8.98 10.46
C ILE A 52 9.91 9.90 10.71
N VAL A 53 8.92 9.44 11.47
CA VAL A 53 7.67 10.18 11.71
C VAL A 53 7.88 11.33 12.71
N GLN A 54 8.95 11.28 13.50
CA GLN A 54 9.26 12.23 14.59
C GLN A 54 8.08 12.41 15.58
N ALA A 55 7.26 11.37 15.73
CA ALA A 55 6.11 11.36 16.62
C ALA A 55 6.32 10.36 17.76
N PRO A 56 5.89 10.70 19.00
CA PRO A 56 5.92 9.79 20.14
C PRO A 56 4.81 8.75 20.00
N VAL A 57 5.07 7.69 19.23
CA VAL A 57 4.12 6.61 18.99
C VAL A 57 4.49 5.39 19.83
N SER A 58 3.51 4.80 20.54
CA SER A 58 3.75 3.60 21.35
C SER A 58 3.95 2.35 20.47
N ASN A 59 4.71 1.36 20.98
CA ASN A 59 4.85 0.06 20.31
C ASN A 59 3.50 -0.64 20.12
N GLU A 60 2.62 -0.55 21.12
CA GLU A 60 1.29 -1.16 21.07
C GLU A 60 0.42 -0.56 19.96
N TRP A 61 0.45 0.77 19.82
CA TRP A 61 -0.25 1.42 18.71
C TRP A 61 0.32 0.97 17.37
N MET A 62 1.65 0.98 17.19
CA MET A 62 2.27 0.56 15.93
C MET A 62 1.99 -0.90 15.57
N LYS A 63 2.01 -1.81 16.55
CA LYS A 63 1.62 -3.22 16.35
C LYS A 63 0.17 -3.31 15.87
N LYS A 64 -0.75 -2.65 16.57
CA LYS A 64 -2.18 -2.65 16.21
C LYS A 64 -2.40 -2.12 14.80
N THR A 65 -1.77 -0.98 14.47
CA THR A 65 -1.90 -0.38 13.14
C THR A 65 -1.38 -1.29 12.05
N ILE A 66 -0.22 -1.94 12.23
CA ILE A 66 0.31 -2.90 11.25
C ILE A 66 -0.63 -4.09 11.08
N SER A 67 -1.14 -4.64 12.18
CA SER A 67 -2.11 -5.75 12.12
C SER A 67 -3.39 -5.35 11.39
N GLN A 68 -3.88 -4.13 11.58
CA GLN A 68 -5.04 -3.62 10.83
C GLN A 68 -4.74 -3.44 9.33
N MET A 69 -3.54 -3.01 8.96
CA MET A 69 -3.16 -2.84 7.55
C MET A 69 -2.96 -4.15 6.78
N GLN A 70 -3.02 -5.31 7.44
CA GLN A 70 -2.86 -6.62 6.77
C GLN A 70 -4.07 -6.99 5.89
N THR A 71 -5.23 -6.36 6.10
CA THR A 71 -6.43 -6.59 5.31
C THR A 71 -6.93 -5.29 4.68
N PRO A 72 -7.55 -5.34 3.48
CA PRO A 72 -8.15 -4.16 2.86
C PRO A 72 -9.16 -3.47 3.78
N GLU A 73 -9.99 -4.25 4.49
CA GLU A 73 -11.01 -3.72 5.39
C GLU A 73 -10.41 -3.00 6.60
N GLY A 74 -9.26 -3.47 7.09
CA GLY A 74 -8.58 -2.82 8.21
C GLY A 74 -7.86 -1.54 7.79
N VAL A 75 -7.41 -1.43 6.53
CA VAL A 75 -6.94 -0.17 5.95
C VAL A 75 -8.08 0.86 5.86
N ASP A 76 -9.26 0.45 5.39
CA ASP A 76 -10.44 1.34 5.32
C ASP A 76 -10.87 1.85 6.70
N GLN A 77 -10.82 0.99 7.72
CA GLN A 77 -11.08 1.40 9.10
C GLN A 77 -10.05 2.41 9.60
N LEU A 78 -8.77 2.15 9.34
CA LEU A 78 -7.68 3.04 9.76
C LEU A 78 -7.84 4.44 9.15
N ILE A 79 -8.17 4.54 7.86
CA ILE A 79 -8.39 5.82 7.15
C ILE A 79 -9.53 6.63 7.80
N LYS A 80 -10.62 5.95 8.20
CA LYS A 80 -11.74 6.59 8.90
C LYS A 80 -11.32 7.08 10.29
N GLU A 81 -10.53 6.30 11.03
CA GLU A 81 -10.05 6.66 12.38
C GLU A 81 -9.12 7.87 12.36
N ILE A 82 -8.26 8.00 11.34
CA ILE A 82 -7.29 9.10 11.23
C ILE A 82 -7.85 10.34 10.51
N ASN A 83 -9.13 10.32 10.12
CA ASN A 83 -9.84 11.41 9.43
C ASN A 83 -9.02 12.01 8.27
N LEU A 84 -8.32 11.17 7.52
CA LEU A 84 -7.54 11.61 6.37
C LEU A 84 -8.51 11.94 5.21
N PRO A 85 -8.47 13.16 4.63
CA PRO A 85 -9.27 13.50 3.47
C PRO A 85 -8.64 12.89 2.21
N VAL A 86 -8.69 11.57 2.08
CA VAL A 86 -8.17 10.87 0.91
C VAL A 86 -9.29 10.06 0.28
N GLU A 87 -9.78 10.52 -0.88
CA GLU A 87 -10.45 9.64 -1.83
C GLU A 87 -9.38 8.70 -2.41
N LEU A 88 -9.13 7.58 -1.75
CA LEU A 88 -8.38 6.48 -2.31
C LEU A 88 -9.21 5.88 -3.44
N HIS A 89 -9.09 6.44 -4.65
CA HIS A 89 -9.44 5.75 -5.88
C HIS A 89 -8.44 4.60 -6.05
N VAL A 90 -8.66 3.51 -5.31
CA VAL A 90 -8.11 2.21 -5.66
C VAL A 90 -8.82 1.82 -6.95
N GLU A 91 -8.30 2.27 -8.10
CA GLU A 91 -8.77 1.75 -9.38
C GLU A 91 -8.68 0.23 -9.30
N GLN A 92 -9.86 -0.41 -9.30
CA GLN A 92 -10.01 -1.85 -9.32
C GLN A 92 -9.45 -2.36 -10.66
N GLY A 93 -8.14 -2.56 -10.72
CA GLY A 93 -7.43 -3.25 -11.79
C GLY A 93 -7.70 -4.76 -11.84
N LEU A 94 -8.88 -5.20 -11.39
CA LEU A 94 -9.39 -6.57 -11.39
C LEU A 94 -10.73 -6.62 -12.14
N ARG A 95 -10.77 -6.03 -13.34
CA ARG A 95 -11.80 -6.36 -14.34
C ARG A 95 -11.19 -7.12 -15.51
N ARG A 96 -11.32 -8.44 -15.41
CA ARG A 96 -11.63 -9.39 -16.49
C ARG A 96 -10.87 -9.21 -17.81
N LYS A 97 -9.73 -9.88 -17.96
CA LYS A 97 -9.42 -10.52 -19.24
C LYS A 97 -10.13 -11.87 -19.24
N GLY A 98 -11.24 -11.92 -19.98
CA GLY A 98 -11.99 -13.13 -20.26
C GLY A 98 -11.05 -14.22 -20.74
N VAL A 99 -11.15 -15.37 -20.08
CA VAL A 99 -10.70 -16.64 -20.62
C VAL A 99 -11.34 -16.78 -21.99
N SER A 100 -10.49 -16.91 -22.99
CA SER A 100 -10.81 -17.36 -24.32
C SER A 100 -11.29 -18.81 -24.24
N ASP A 101 -12.59 -19.00 -24.06
CA ASP A 101 -13.26 -20.26 -24.36
C ASP A 101 -14.12 -20.05 -25.60
N THR A 102 -13.53 -20.39 -26.72
CA THR A 102 -14.21 -20.65 -28.00
C THR A 102 -15.25 -21.75 -27.80
N PRO A 103 -16.53 -21.54 -28.15
CA PRO A 103 -17.40 -22.65 -28.51
C PRO A 103 -17.44 -22.73 -30.03
N ALA A 104 -16.97 -23.86 -30.52
CA ALA A 104 -17.06 -24.35 -31.88
C ALA A 104 -18.38 -23.97 -32.59
N GLN A 105 -18.22 -23.58 -33.86
CA GLN A 105 -19.31 -23.51 -34.82
C GLN A 105 -20.05 -24.85 -34.87
N ALA A 106 -21.28 -24.89 -34.36
CA ALA A 106 -22.25 -25.93 -34.67
C ALA A 106 -23.43 -25.28 -35.40
N LYS A 107 -23.29 -25.18 -36.73
CA LYS A 107 -24.40 -24.92 -37.66
C LYS A 107 -25.50 -25.96 -37.40
N LYS A 108 -26.67 -25.52 -36.91
CA LYS A 108 -27.93 -26.25 -37.10
C LYS A 108 -29.11 -25.30 -37.35
N ARG A 109 -29.79 -25.60 -38.46
CA ARG A 109 -31.16 -25.24 -38.89
C ARG A 109 -31.37 -23.88 -39.59
N LYS A 110 -31.71 -23.91 -40.88
CA LYS A 110 -33.09 -24.03 -41.40
C LYS A 110 -33.14 -23.87 -42.93
N LYS A 111 -33.51 -24.93 -43.65
CA LYS A 111 -34.69 -24.98 -44.52
C LYS A 111 -34.97 -26.44 -44.87
#